data_AF-A0A5E4X6B0-F1
#
_entry.id   AF-A0A5E4X6B0-F1
#
_cell.length_a   1.000
_cell.length_b   1.000
_cell.length_c   1.000
_cell.angle_alpha   90.00
_cell.angle_beta   90.00
_cell.angle_gamma   90.00
#
_symmetry.space_group_name_H-M   'P 1'
#
loop_
_entity.id
_entity.type
_entity.pdbx_description
1 polymer ?
#
loop_
_entity_poly.entity_id
_entity_poly.type
_entity_poly.pdbx_seq_one_letter_code
_entity_poly.pdbx_strand_id
1 'polypeptide(L)'
;MASPVINTREDLDALAGTPAHGEFLDYLRGSITRKQDAQTYPDGYGTPDYEGPTLDPVWQDVEDLSTIERFGFTKAELLGGE
;
A
#
# COMPACT_ATOMS: atom_id res chain seq x y z
N MET A 1 -15.58 6.95 -18.36
CA MET A 1 -15.70 8.18 -17.56
C MET A 1 -14.36 8.39 -16.87
N ALA A 2 -13.83 9.61 -16.82
CA ALA A 2 -12.60 9.89 -16.10
C ALA A 2 -12.87 9.74 -14.60
N SER A 3 -12.16 8.85 -13.92
CA SER A 3 -12.22 8.79 -12.45
C SER A 3 -11.66 10.09 -11.89
N PRO A 4 -12.34 10.74 -10.91
CA PRO A 4 -11.79 11.92 -10.26
C PRO A 4 -10.43 11.57 -9.64
N VAL A 5 -9.44 12.44 -9.82
CA VAL A 5 -8.08 12.22 -9.31
C VAL A 5 -8.01 12.70 -7.88
N ILE A 6 -8.14 11.76 -6.94
CA ILE A 6 -8.15 12.02 -5.50
C ILE A 6 -6.71 12.16 -4.99
N ASN A 7 -6.32 13.40 -4.67
CA ASN A 7 -4.98 13.73 -4.17
C ASN A 7 -4.95 14.17 -2.70
N THR A 8 -6.09 14.60 -2.15
CA THR A 8 -6.21 15.17 -0.80
C THR A 8 -7.44 14.63 -0.08
N ARG A 9 -7.49 14.83 1.25
CA ARG A 9 -8.67 14.48 2.07
C ARG A 9 -9.92 15.23 1.64
N GLU A 10 -9.80 16.49 1.24
CA GLU A 10 -10.92 17.30 0.76
C GLU A 10 -11.49 16.76 -0.56
N ASP A 11 -10.65 16.27 -1.48
CA ASP A 11 -11.13 15.66 -2.71
C ASP A 11 -11.90 14.36 -2.42
N LEU A 12 -11.40 13.57 -1.47
CA LEU A 12 -12.10 12.38 -0.99
C LEU A 12 -13.44 12.75 -0.31
N ASP A 13 -13.46 13.74 0.57
CA ASP A 13 -14.66 14.19 1.28
C ASP A 13 -15.71 14.79 0.33
N ALA A 14 -15.29 15.46 -0.74
CA ALA A 14 -16.19 15.94 -1.78
C ALA A 14 -16.94 14.81 -2.51
N LEU A 15 -16.40 13.59 -2.47
CA LEU A 15 -17.03 12.38 -3.00
C LEU A 15 -17.90 11.66 -1.95
N ALA A 16 -18.00 12.16 -0.72
CA ALA A 16 -18.84 11.57 0.31
C ALA A 16 -20.28 11.39 -0.18
N GLY A 17 -20.84 10.21 0.06
CA GLY A 17 -22.16 9.82 -0.45
C GLY A 17 -22.17 9.26 -1.88
N THR A 18 -21.02 9.25 -2.58
CA THR A 18 -20.85 8.53 -3.85
C THR A 18 -20.20 7.15 -3.62
N PRO A 19 -20.42 6.18 -4.53
CA PRO A 19 -19.72 4.89 -4.46
C PRO A 19 -18.19 5.03 -4.57
N ALA A 20 -17.69 6.06 -5.27
CA ALA A 20 -16.26 6.31 -5.43
C ALA A 20 -15.56 6.57 -4.08
N HIS A 21 -16.24 7.22 -3.12
CA HIS A 21 -15.71 7.43 -1.78
C HIS A 21 -15.49 6.12 -1.01
N GLY A 22 -16.47 5.20 -1.06
CA GLY A 22 -16.34 3.89 -0.42
C GLY A 22 -15.23 3.05 -1.05
N GLU A 23 -15.13 3.07 -2.38
CA GLU A 23 -14.09 2.36 -3.12
C GLU A 23 -12.69 2.89 -2.77
N PHE A 24 -12.53 4.21 -2.69
CA PHE A 24 -11.25 4.82 -2.32
C PHE A 24 -10.86 4.56 -0.86
N LEU A 25 -11.82 4.55 0.07
CA LEU A 25 -11.58 4.14 1.45
C LEU A 25 -11.12 2.68 1.56
N ASP A 26 -11.66 1.79 0.72
CA ASP A 26 -11.20 0.40 0.63
C ASP A 26 -9.77 0.30 0.10
N TYR A 27 -9.43 1.10 -0.93
CA TYR A 27 -8.04 1.23 -1.39
C TYR A 27 -7.10 1.74 -0.29
N LEU A 28 -7.51 2.73 0.49
CA LEU A 28 -6.72 3.22 1.62
C LEU A 28 -6.52 2.14 2.68
N ARG A 29 -7.56 1.36 3.01
CA ARG A 29 -7.45 0.19 3.91
C ARG A 29 -6.50 -0.87 3.38
N GLY A 30 -6.57 -1.18 2.09
CA GLY A 30 -5.65 -2.11 1.45
C GLY A 30 -4.20 -1.61 1.41
N SER A 31 -4.00 -0.29 1.39
CA SER A 31 -2.67 0.34 1.38
C SER A 31 -1.97 0.29 2.74
N ILE A 32 -2.68 -0.02 3.83
CA ILE A 32 -2.13 -0.15 5.19
C ILE A 32 -1.10 -1.28 5.26
N THR A 33 -1.27 -2.32 4.44
CA THR A 33 -0.37 -3.47 4.43
C THR A 33 0.19 -3.64 3.02
N ARG A 34 1.51 -3.55 2.88
CA ARG A 34 2.19 -3.82 1.61
C ARG A 34 2.97 -5.11 1.69
N LYS A 35 3.01 -5.85 0.58
CA LYS A 35 3.91 -6.99 0.44
C LYS A 35 5.29 -6.50 0.05
N GLN A 36 6.24 -6.71 0.94
CA GLN A 36 7.64 -6.43 0.68
C GLN A 36 8.41 -7.74 0.64
N ASP A 37 9.33 -7.85 -0.32
CA ASP A 37 10.30 -8.94 -0.32
C ASP A 37 11.29 -8.73 0.84
N ALA A 38 11.27 -9.65 1.78
CA ALA A 38 12.16 -9.70 2.94
C ALA A 38 13.30 -10.71 2.74
N GLN A 39 13.42 -11.32 1.55
CA GLN A 39 14.51 -12.24 1.26
C GLN A 39 15.85 -11.50 1.32
N THR A 40 16.79 -12.08 2.06
CA THR A 40 18.17 -11.63 2.02
C THR A 40 18.87 -12.34 0.88
N TYR A 41 19.37 -11.57 -0.08
CA TYR A 41 20.16 -12.09 -1.19
C TYR A 41 21.66 -11.91 -0.91
N PRO A 42 22.49 -12.91 -1.24
CA PRO A 42 23.93 -12.81 -1.11
C PRO A 42 24.53 -11.75 -2.05
N ASP A 43 25.75 -11.32 -1.75
CA ASP A 43 26.48 -10.38 -2.61
C ASP A 43 26.66 -10.97 -4.02
N GLY A 44 26.42 -10.15 -5.04
CA GLY A 44 26.45 -10.58 -6.43
C GLY A 44 25.21 -11.36 -6.91
N TYR A 45 24.19 -11.59 -6.08
CA TYR A 45 22.95 -12.27 -6.51
C TYR A 45 22.30 -11.59 -7.72
N GLY A 46 21.95 -12.36 -8.75
CA GLY A 46 21.37 -11.85 -10.00
C GLY A 46 22.39 -11.31 -11.01
N THR A 47 23.68 -11.34 -10.69
CA THR A 47 24.74 -11.08 -11.68
C THR A 47 25.04 -12.34 -12.50
N PRO A 48 25.55 -12.20 -13.74
CA PRO A 48 25.92 -13.37 -14.56
C PRO A 48 27.05 -14.22 -13.98
N ASP A 49 27.82 -13.69 -13.02
CA ASP A 49 28.92 -14.39 -12.33
C ASP A 49 28.47 -15.11 -11.05
N TYR A 50 27.18 -15.02 -10.69
CA TYR A 50 26.63 -15.67 -9.52
C TYR A 50 26.41 -17.17 -9.74
N GLU A 51 27.22 -18.00 -9.11
CA GLU A 51 27.12 -19.47 -9.16
C GLU A 51 26.28 -20.09 -8.03
N GLY A 52 25.71 -19.27 -7.14
CA GLY A 52 24.90 -19.74 -6.02
C GLY A 52 23.49 -20.17 -6.41
N PRO A 53 22.72 -20.76 -5.47
CA PRO A 53 21.34 -21.15 -5.74
C PRO A 53 20.45 -19.91 -5.94
N THR A 54 19.45 -20.04 -6.81
CA THR A 54 18.34 -19.08 -6.91
C THR A 54 17.55 -19.10 -5.61
N LEU A 55 17.32 -17.93 -5.04
CA LEU A 55 16.50 -17.71 -3.86
C LEU A 55 15.16 -17.13 -4.29
N ASP A 56 14.09 -17.78 -3.87
CA ASP A 56 12.74 -17.26 -4.07
C ASP A 56 12.49 -16.07 -3.13
N PRO A 57 11.78 -15.02 -3.60
CA PRO A 57 11.44 -13.89 -2.76
C PRO A 57 10.55 -14.32 -1.59
N VAL A 58 10.81 -13.75 -0.42
CA VAL A 58 10.06 -14.00 0.81
C VAL A 58 9.10 -12.84 0.99
N TRP A 59 7.87 -13.03 0.53
CA TRP A 59 6.82 -12.03 0.67
C TRP A 59 6.41 -11.89 2.13
N GLN A 60 6.72 -10.75 2.73
CA GLN A 60 6.28 -10.39 4.06
C GLN A 60 5.30 -9.22 3.99
N ASP A 61 4.20 -9.35 4.73
CA ASP A 61 3.25 -8.28 4.96
C ASP A 61 3.87 -7.28 5.94
N VAL A 62 4.16 -6.07 5.46
CA VAL A 62 4.68 -4.96 6.27
C VAL A 62 3.67 -3.83 6.32
N GLU A 63 3.58 -3.18 7.48
CA GLU A 63 2.69 -2.05 7.68
C GLU A 63 3.24 -0.78 7.00
N ASP A 64 2.44 -0.17 6.14
CA ASP A 64 2.73 1.10 5.46
C ASP A 64 1.58 2.08 5.72
N LEU A 65 1.79 3.00 6.65
CA LEU A 65 0.81 4.04 6.96
C LEU A 65 1.02 5.31 6.12
N SER A 66 2.12 5.38 5.36
CA SER A 66 2.51 6.57 4.59
C SER A 66 1.41 7.07 3.67
N THR A 67 0.67 6.14 3.05
CA THR A 67 -0.43 6.47 2.14
C THR A 67 -1.60 7.08 2.90
N ILE A 68 -2.05 6.45 3.98
CA ILE A 68 -3.20 6.92 4.75
C ILE A 68 -2.89 8.23 5.49
N GLU A 69 -1.66 8.38 5.99
CA GLU A 69 -1.17 9.58 6.67
C GLU A 69 -1.05 10.76 5.71
N ARG A 70 -0.72 10.54 4.43
CA ARG A 70 -0.74 11.59 3.41
C ARG A 70 -2.13 12.18 3.22
N PHE A 71 -3.17 11.36 3.38
CA PHE A 71 -4.57 11.79 3.39
C PHE A 71 -5.04 12.22 4.78
N GLY A 72 -4.17 12.22 5.79
CA GLY A 72 -4.51 12.60 7.17
C GLY A 72 -5.43 11.61 7.88
N PHE A 73 -5.51 10.35 7.43
CA PHE A 73 -6.23 9.30 8.13
C PHE A 73 -5.29 8.53 9.05
N THR A 74 -5.86 8.02 10.15
CA THR A 74 -5.18 7.05 11.00
C THR A 74 -5.63 5.63 10.66
N LYS A 75 -4.78 4.66 10.99
CA LYS A 75 -5.11 3.23 10.86
C LYS A 75 -6.40 2.89 11.61
N ALA A 76 -6.60 3.45 12.80
CA ALA A 76 -7.80 3.24 13.61
C ALA A 76 -9.06 3.77 12.91
N GLU A 77 -9.00 4.99 12.32
CA GLU A 77 -10.12 5.55 11.56
C GLU A 77 -10.50 4.66 10.37
N LEU A 78 -9.51 4.11 9.66
CA LEU A 78 -9.78 3.27 8.49
C LEU A 78 -10.24 1.86 8.87
N LEU A 79 -9.63 1.22 9.88
CA LEU A 79 -9.94 -0.16 10.28
C LEU A 79 -11.16 -0.28 11.20
N GLY A 80 -11.79 0.84 11.59
CA GLY A 80 -12.99 0.83 12.43
C GLY A 80 -12.68 0.56 13.91
N GLY A 81 -11.57 1.11 14.42
CA GLY A 81 -11.30 1.12 15.85
C GLY A 81 -12.17 2.19 16.53
N GLU A 82 -13.34 1.77 17.02
CA GLU A 82 -14.14 2.50 18.02
C GLU A 82 -13.40 2.61 19.37
#